data_AF-A0A1G7EUN6-F1
#
_entry.id   AF-A0A1G7EUN6-F1
#
_cell.length_a   1.000
_cell.length_b   1.000
_cell.length_c   1.000
_cell.angle_alpha   90.00
_cell.angle_beta   90.00
_cell.angle_gamma   90.00
#
_symmetry.space_group_name_H-M   'P 1'
#
loop_
_entity.id
_entity.type
_entity.pdbx_description
1 polymer ?
#
loop_
_entity_poly.entity_id
_entity_poly.type
_entity_poly.pdbx_seq_one_letter_code
_entity_poly.pdbx_strand_id
1 'polypeptide(L)'
;MATINNLAYDPVGAHVTSCTTEFGDLFYLSSASAFGEGEAIRGGIPVIAPWFATFLGELQHGWARRQAWDITEHDAGYTARLRSDGLQLGLEVTTATNELSPGETNALEMSVTVEAAK
;
A
#
# COMPACT_ATOMS: atom_id res chain seq x y z
N MET A 1 5.76 10.44 0.69
CA MET A 1 6.58 9.23 0.77
C MET A 1 7.32 9.14 2.09
N ALA A 2 7.15 8.02 2.78
CA ALA A 2 7.81 7.62 4.03
C ALA A 2 8.54 6.28 3.81
N THR A 3 9.45 5.92 4.70
CA THR A 3 10.31 4.74 4.58
C THR A 3 10.48 4.03 5.91
N ILE A 4 10.40 2.69 5.90
CA ILE A 4 10.64 1.80 7.04
C ILE A 4 11.58 0.69 6.56
N ASN A 5 12.79 0.61 7.09
CA ASN A 5 13.82 -0.32 6.61
C ASN A 5 14.04 -0.20 5.09
N ASN A 6 13.78 -1.27 4.35
CA ASN A 6 13.88 -1.34 2.88
C ASN A 6 12.53 -1.09 2.16
N LEU A 7 11.47 -0.75 2.89
CA LEU A 7 10.13 -0.46 2.38
C LEU A 7 9.94 1.05 2.23
N ALA A 8 9.39 1.50 1.10
CA ALA A 8 8.89 2.86 0.94
C ALA A 8 7.42 2.86 0.55
N TYR A 9 6.65 3.78 1.14
CA TYR A 9 5.21 3.91 0.87
C TYR A 9 4.77 5.37 0.85
N ASP A 10 3.56 5.61 0.34
CA ASP A 10 2.88 6.89 0.48
C ASP A 10 1.64 6.75 1.38
N PRO A 11 1.41 7.67 2.34
CA PRO A 11 0.20 7.66 3.15
C PRO A 11 -1.08 7.76 2.31
N VAL A 12 -1.02 8.39 1.14
CA VAL A 12 -2.11 8.34 0.17
C VAL A 12 -2.18 6.95 -0.44
N GLY A 13 -3.31 6.29 -0.23
CA GLY A 13 -3.54 4.92 -0.67
C GLY A 13 -2.90 3.84 0.18
N ALA A 14 -2.24 4.20 1.29
CA ALA A 14 -1.34 3.30 2.04
C ALA A 14 -0.43 2.49 1.08
N HIS A 15 0.10 3.20 0.07
CA HIS A 15 0.55 2.64 -1.19
C HIS A 15 2.02 2.25 -1.09
N VAL A 16 2.33 0.95 -1.08
CA VAL A 16 3.71 0.48 -1.16
C VAL A 16 4.30 0.85 -2.51
N THR A 17 5.33 1.67 -2.51
CA THR A 17 5.98 2.20 -3.73
C THR A 17 7.29 1.51 -4.07
N SER A 18 7.97 0.94 -3.07
CA SER A 18 9.29 0.31 -3.22
C SER A 18 9.51 -0.71 -2.11
N CYS A 19 10.20 -1.80 -2.44
CA CYS A 19 10.77 -2.72 -1.47
C CYS A 19 12.13 -3.19 -2.01
N THR A 20 13.22 -2.66 -1.47
CA THR A 20 14.56 -2.89 -2.02
C THR A 20 15.20 -4.16 -1.48
N THR A 21 15.90 -4.89 -2.35
CA THR A 21 16.73 -6.05 -2.02
C THR A 21 18.15 -5.83 -2.53
N GLU A 22 19.07 -6.73 -2.21
CA GLU A 22 20.43 -6.71 -2.78
C GLU A 22 20.45 -6.81 -4.33
N PHE A 23 19.38 -7.36 -4.93
CA PHE A 23 19.24 -7.51 -6.37
C PHE A 23 18.51 -6.34 -7.04
N GLY A 24 18.13 -5.32 -6.26
CA GLY A 24 17.37 -4.15 -6.71
C GLY A 24 15.98 -4.06 -6.10
N ASP A 25 15.21 -3.08 -6.58
CA ASP A 25 13.83 -2.85 -6.15
C ASP A 25 12.88 -3.91 -6.73
N LEU A 26 11.98 -4.43 -5.88
CA LEU A 26 10.96 -5.38 -6.30
C LEU A 26 9.87 -4.74 -7.15
N PHE A 27 9.64 -3.42 -7.01
CA PHE A 27 8.55 -2.75 -7.70
C PHE A 27 9.02 -1.67 -8.66
N TYR A 28 8.39 -1.63 -9.83
CA TYR A 28 8.49 -0.48 -10.71
C TYR A 28 7.67 0.67 -10.15
N LEU A 29 8.27 1.86 -10.11
CA LEU A 29 7.59 3.14 -9.87
C LEU A 29 7.86 4.08 -11.04
N SER A 30 6.80 4.63 -11.64
CA SER A 30 6.95 5.56 -12.75
C SER A 30 7.56 6.87 -12.27
N SER A 31 8.63 7.33 -12.93
CA SER A 31 9.24 8.65 -12.68
C SER A 31 8.30 9.82 -13.00
N ALA A 32 7.24 9.59 -13.78
CA ALA A 32 6.21 10.56 -14.10
C ALA A 32 4.98 10.45 -13.18
N SER A 33 5.02 9.59 -12.16
CA SER A 33 3.89 9.40 -11.25
C SER A 33 3.51 10.71 -10.57
N ALA A 34 2.21 10.98 -10.48
CA ALA A 34 1.68 12.02 -9.61
C ALA A 34 1.53 11.46 -8.20
N PHE A 35 1.59 12.35 -7.20
CA PHE A 35 1.49 12.04 -5.78
C PHE A 35 0.55 13.04 -5.11
N GLY A 36 0.02 12.67 -3.95
CA GLY A 36 -0.93 13.49 -3.19
C GLY A 36 -2.37 13.00 -3.31
N GLU A 37 -3.23 13.53 -2.45
CA GLU A 37 -4.64 13.15 -2.42
C GLU A 37 -5.33 13.48 -3.75
N GLY A 38 -6.22 12.60 -4.16
CA GLY A 38 -6.88 12.67 -5.45
C GLY A 38 -6.01 12.16 -6.59
N GLU A 39 -4.70 11.95 -6.47
CA GLU A 39 -3.89 11.36 -7.54
C GLU A 39 -3.84 9.84 -7.46
N ALA A 40 -3.50 9.19 -8.59
CA ALA A 40 -3.28 7.75 -8.65
C ALA A 40 -1.81 7.46 -8.95
N ILE A 41 -1.10 6.95 -7.94
CA ILE A 41 0.31 6.57 -8.06
C ILE A 41 0.45 5.45 -9.11
N ARG A 42 1.41 5.59 -10.02
CA ARG A 42 1.65 4.66 -11.13
C ARG A 42 2.88 3.79 -10.85
N GLY A 43 2.63 2.58 -10.36
CA GLY A 43 3.66 1.63 -9.94
C GLY A 43 3.36 1.09 -8.54
N GLY A 44 4.28 0.31 -7.96
CA GLY A 44 4.10 -0.25 -6.62
C GLY A 44 2.88 -1.17 -6.48
N ILE A 45 2.24 -1.16 -5.32
CA ILE A 45 1.07 -1.97 -4.99
C ILE A 45 -0.13 -1.06 -4.63
N PRO A 46 -1.04 -0.77 -5.58
CA PRO A 46 -2.24 0.01 -5.29
C PRO A 46 -3.33 -0.84 -4.62
N VAL A 47 -3.99 -0.29 -3.60
CA VAL A 47 -5.22 -0.87 -3.03
C VAL A 47 -6.43 -0.42 -3.84
N ILE A 48 -7.09 -1.37 -4.51
CA ILE A 48 -8.28 -1.12 -5.34
C ILE A 48 -9.54 -1.48 -4.57
N ALA A 49 -10.21 -0.47 -4.01
CA ALA A 49 -11.41 -0.65 -3.20
C ALA A 49 -12.26 0.63 -3.14
N PRO A 50 -13.58 0.54 -2.93
CA PRO A 50 -14.35 -0.71 -2.77
C PRO A 50 -14.83 -1.34 -4.09
N TRP A 51 -14.46 -0.78 -5.24
CA TRP A 51 -14.82 -1.35 -6.53
C TRP A 51 -13.67 -1.36 -7.53
N PHE A 52 -13.75 -2.29 -8.48
CA PHE A 52 -12.85 -2.38 -9.61
C PHE A 52 -13.42 -1.66 -10.83
N ALA A 53 -12.53 -1.11 -11.67
CA ALA A 53 -12.90 -0.33 -12.87
C ALA A 53 -13.96 0.74 -12.55
N THR A 54 -14.93 0.94 -13.43
CA THR A 54 -16.01 1.93 -13.29
C THR A 54 -17.29 1.34 -12.68
N PHE A 55 -17.18 0.26 -11.88
CA PHE A 55 -18.35 -0.52 -11.47
C PHE A 55 -19.43 0.29 -10.73
N LEU A 56 -19.05 1.25 -9.87
CA LEU A 56 -20.00 2.13 -9.16
C LEU A 56 -20.02 3.58 -9.68
N GLY A 57 -19.43 3.87 -10.85
CA GLY A 57 -19.45 5.20 -11.45
C GLY A 57 -18.18 5.57 -12.21
N GLU A 58 -18.02 6.85 -12.50
CA GLU A 58 -16.91 7.37 -13.33
C GLU A 58 -15.54 7.28 -12.64
N LEU A 59 -15.50 7.27 -11.30
CA LEU A 59 -14.26 7.10 -10.56
C LEU A 59 -13.75 5.67 -10.73
N GLN A 60 -12.68 5.51 -11.51
CA GLN A 60 -12.06 4.21 -11.73
C GLN A 60 -11.30 3.71 -10.51
N HIS A 61 -11.53 2.45 -10.16
CA HIS A 61 -10.82 1.70 -9.13
C HIS A 61 -11.06 2.18 -7.69
N GLY A 62 -12.24 2.73 -7.43
CA GLY A 62 -12.60 3.18 -6.09
C GLY A 62 -11.83 4.40 -5.61
N TRP A 63 -12.05 4.74 -4.34
CA TRP A 63 -11.42 5.88 -3.68
C TRP A 63 -10.16 5.51 -2.90
N ALA A 64 -9.98 4.23 -2.54
CA ALA A 64 -8.96 3.78 -1.59
C ALA A 64 -7.54 4.26 -1.92
N ARG A 65 -7.07 4.05 -3.16
CA ARG A 65 -5.71 4.45 -3.60
C ARG A 65 -5.48 5.96 -3.76
N ARG A 66 -6.52 6.80 -3.59
CA ARG A 66 -6.48 8.25 -3.84
C ARG A 66 -6.73 9.08 -2.58
N GLN A 67 -6.97 8.45 -1.43
CA GLN A 67 -7.22 9.14 -0.16
C GLN A 67 -6.06 8.91 0.81
N ALA A 68 -5.83 9.84 1.73
CA ALA A 68 -4.88 9.65 2.83
C ALA A 68 -5.43 8.62 3.83
N TRP A 69 -4.58 7.68 4.23
CA TRP A 69 -4.89 6.69 5.27
C TRP A 69 -4.25 7.11 6.60
N ASP A 70 -4.87 6.72 7.72
CA ASP A 70 -4.27 6.81 9.04
C ASP A 70 -3.21 5.70 9.17
N ILE A 71 -1.93 6.07 9.19
CA ILE A 71 -0.80 5.15 9.27
C ILE A 71 -0.27 5.06 10.70
N THR A 72 0.09 3.87 11.15
CA THR A 72 0.91 3.64 12.36
C THR A 72 2.05 2.70 12.03
N GLU A 73 3.27 3.23 12.08
CA GLU A 73 4.51 2.51 11.82
C GLU A 73 4.94 1.64 13.02
N HIS A 74 5.66 0.56 12.74
CA HIS A 74 6.33 -0.29 13.71
C HIS A 74 7.58 -0.94 13.07
N ASP A 75 8.39 -1.63 13.89
CA ASP A 75 9.70 -2.13 13.46
C ASP A 75 9.66 -3.01 12.20
N ALA A 76 8.61 -3.83 12.07
CA ALA A 76 8.42 -4.74 10.96
C ALA A 76 7.69 -4.15 9.73
N GLY A 77 7.17 -2.92 9.79
CA GLY A 77 6.35 -2.34 8.73
C GLY A 77 5.29 -1.35 9.24
N TYR A 78 4.07 -1.39 8.73
CA TYR A 78 3.01 -0.48 9.15
C TYR A 78 1.61 -1.09 9.11
N THR A 79 0.77 -0.59 10.02
CA THR A 79 -0.69 -0.69 9.93
C THR A 79 -1.26 0.58 9.29
N ALA A 80 -2.34 0.45 8.54
CA ALA A 80 -3.05 1.56 7.93
C ALA A 80 -4.56 1.36 8.00
N ARG A 81 -5.32 2.45 8.19
CA ARG A 81 -6.78 2.41 8.17
C ARG A 81 -7.36 3.57 7.36
N LEU A 82 -8.48 3.31 6.70
CA LEU A 82 -9.26 4.33 6.00
C LEU A 82 -10.75 4.06 6.19
N ARG A 83 -11.50 5.09 6.57
CA ARG A 83 -12.96 5.05 6.66
C ARG A 83 -13.57 5.99 5.61
N SER A 84 -14.41 5.44 4.75
CA SER A 84 -15.16 6.23 3.76
C SER A 84 -16.42 5.47 3.35
N ASP A 85 -17.49 6.20 3.06
CA ASP A 85 -18.78 5.66 2.58
C ASP A 85 -19.36 4.49 3.41
N GLY A 86 -19.20 4.53 4.73
CA GLY A 86 -19.69 3.47 5.62
C GLY A 86 -18.87 2.17 5.59
N LEU A 87 -17.69 2.17 4.97
CA LEU A 87 -16.71 1.08 5.01
C LEU A 87 -15.48 1.50 5.80
N GLN A 88 -14.87 0.55 6.50
CA GLN A 88 -13.52 0.64 7.04
C GLN A 88 -12.63 -0.35 6.29
N LEU A 89 -11.55 0.16 5.70
CA LEU A 89 -10.45 -0.62 5.17
C LEU A 89 -9.33 -0.64 6.21
N GLY A 90 -8.74 -1.82 6.40
CA GLY A 90 -7.49 -1.99 7.13
C GLY A 90 -6.45 -2.60 6.21
N LEU A 91 -5.19 -2.21 6.39
CA LEU A 91 -4.04 -2.80 5.73
C LEU A 91 -2.94 -3.02 6.77
N GLU A 92 -2.39 -4.21 6.80
CA GLU A 92 -1.14 -4.55 7.49
C GLU A 92 -0.08 -4.82 6.43
N VAL A 93 1.08 -4.17 6.53
CA VAL A 93 2.24 -4.41 5.67
C VAL A 93 3.42 -4.76 6.54
N THR A 94 4.02 -5.92 6.30
CA THR A 94 5.22 -6.36 7.02
C THR A 94 6.31 -6.80 6.06
N THR A 95 7.56 -6.51 6.41
CA THR A 95 8.74 -7.10 5.80
C THR A 95 9.32 -8.15 6.74
N ALA A 96 9.50 -9.36 6.24
CA ALA A 96 10.14 -10.44 6.98
C ALA A 96 11.41 -10.89 6.25
N THR A 97 12.50 -11.05 7.00
CA THR A 97 13.67 -11.82 6.57
C THR A 97 13.45 -13.27 6.97
N ASN A 98 13.23 -14.16 6.00
CA ASN A 98 13.15 -15.59 6.28
C ASN A 98 14.58 -16.17 6.37
N GLU A 99 15.00 -16.55 7.58
CA GLU A 99 16.28 -17.23 7.85
C GLU A 99 16.29 -18.72 7.39
N LEU A 100 15.22 -19.20 6.76
CA LEU A 100 15.02 -20.64 6.52
C LEU A 100 15.96 -21.26 5.47
N SER A 101 16.82 -20.48 4.79
CA SER A 101 17.82 -21.01 3.84
C SER A 101 18.97 -20.00 3.63
N PRO A 102 20.20 -20.45 3.27
CA PRO A 102 21.26 -19.54 2.83
C PRO A 102 20.81 -18.77 1.58
N GLY A 103 20.60 -17.47 1.74
CA GLY A 103 19.95 -16.59 0.76
C GLY A 103 18.84 -15.82 1.47
N GLU A 104 19.15 -14.60 1.90
CA GLU A 104 18.21 -13.71 2.59
C GLU A 104 17.00 -13.45 1.69
N THR A 105 15.87 -14.11 1.96
CA THR A 105 14.63 -13.80 1.26
C THR A 105 13.90 -12.72 2.03
N ASN A 106 13.99 -11.48 1.52
CA ASN A 106 13.13 -10.38 1.96
C ASN A 106 11.71 -10.66 1.42
N ALA A 107 10.81 -11.09 2.29
CA ALA A 107 9.40 -11.26 1.98
C ALA A 107 8.65 -9.98 2.36
N LEU A 108 7.75 -9.53 1.48
CA LEU A 108 6.74 -8.52 1.77
C LEU A 108 5.39 -9.22 1.93
N GLU A 109 4.78 -9.10 3.10
CA GLU A 109 3.43 -9.60 3.37
C GLU A 109 2.45 -8.44 3.53
N MET A 110 1.28 -8.57 2.91
CA MET A 110 0.21 -7.57 2.99
C MET A 110 -1.12 -8.25 3.28
N SER A 111 -1.79 -7.81 4.34
CA SER A 111 -3.13 -8.29 4.72
C SER A 111 -4.13 -7.15 4.67
N VAL A 112 -5.22 -7.34 3.91
CA VAL A 112 -6.29 -6.34 3.78
C VAL A 112 -7.54 -6.81 4.50
N THR A 113 -8.13 -5.94 5.32
CA THR A 113 -9.44 -6.17 5.95
C THR A 113 -10.46 -5.16 5.43
N VAL A 114 -11.71 -5.62 5.32
CA VAL A 114 -12.85 -4.79 4.90
C VAL A 114 -14.00 -5.04 5.86
N GLU A 115 -14.49 -3.98 6.48
CA GLU A 115 -15.54 -4.04 7.49
C GLU A 115 -16.57 -2.94 7.25
N ALA A 116 -17.81 -3.14 7.71
CA ALA A 116 -18.75 -2.04 7.83
C ALA A 116 -18.27 -1.06 8.91
N ALA A 117 -18.20 0.23 8.60
CA ALA A 117 -17.89 1.26 9.57
C ALA A 117 -19.09 1.44 10.51
N LYS A 118 -18.88 1.15 11.80
CA LYS A 118 -19.76 1.61 12.88
C LYS A 118 -19.61 3.11 13.09
#